data_AF-A0A378K648-F1
#
_entry.id   AF-A0A378K648-F1
#
_cell.length_a   1.000
_cell.length_b   1.000
_cell.length_c   1.000
_cell.angle_alpha   90.00
_cell.angle_beta   90.00
_cell.angle_gamma   90.00
#
_symmetry.space_group_name_H-M   'P 1'
#
loop_
_entity.id
_entity.type
_entity.pdbx_description
1 polymer ?
#
loop_
_entity_poly.entity_id
_entity_poly.type
_entity_poly.pdbx_seq_one_letter_code
_entity_poly.pdbx_strand_id
1 'polypeptide(L)'
;MIIRFSKVLLVVAVSFFCLLTAFGNITDYSANFPAVVKVLAMSDIFPDSTITYRAITSPVLHYVAFIIIVILELLTAIFCGIGAWKLFKARNESASVFNHSKNWAIGGLTLGFVTWQVIFMSIGGEWFGMWMSPTLNSALTTAFHIFITILAVMIYLVIKDE
;
A
#
# COMPACT_ATOMS: atom_id res chain seq x y z
N MET A 1 25.06 6.76 14.02
CA MET A 1 23.84 7.29 14.70
C MET A 1 22.82 7.88 13.74
N ILE A 2 23.15 8.88 12.92
CA ILE A 2 22.17 9.54 12.03
C ILE A 2 21.47 8.57 11.05
N ILE A 3 22.20 7.58 10.52
CA ILE A 3 21.67 6.56 9.61
C ILE A 3 20.56 5.71 10.25
N ARG A 4 20.68 5.40 11.55
CA ARG A 4 19.64 4.63 12.25
C ARG A 4 18.38 5.48 12.47
N PHE A 5 18.55 6.77 12.79
CA PHE A 5 17.44 7.70 12.89
C PHE A 5 16.74 7.94 11.55
N SER A 6 17.47 8.08 10.44
CA SER A 6 16.86 8.23 9.12
C SER A 6 16.07 6.98 8.74
N LYS A 7 16.58 5.77 9.00
CA LYS A 7 15.83 4.51 8.80
C LYS A 7 14.52 4.50 9.59
N VAL A 8 14.56 4.87 10.87
CA VAL A 8 13.34 4.98 11.70
C VAL A 8 12.37 6.00 11.09
N LEU A 9 12.85 7.20 10.76
CA LEU A 9 12.00 8.29 10.26
C LEU A 9 11.32 7.93 8.94
N LEU A 10 12.01 7.25 8.02
CA LEU A 10 11.44 6.82 6.76
C LEU A 10 10.34 5.75 6.97
N VAL A 11 10.53 4.82 7.90
CA VAL A 11 9.48 3.84 8.26
C VAL A 11 8.28 4.54 8.91
N VAL A 12 8.51 5.54 9.78
CA VAL A 12 7.44 6.36 10.36
C VAL A 12 6.67 7.09 9.27
N ALA A 13 7.33 7.67 8.28
CA ALA A 13 6.68 8.37 7.18
C ALA A 13 5.74 7.44 6.39
N VAL A 14 6.18 6.21 6.09
CA VAL A 14 5.31 5.21 5.43
C VAL A 14 4.14 4.81 6.33
N SER A 15 4.39 4.56 7.62
CA SER A 15 3.32 4.25 8.60
C SER A 15 2.27 5.35 8.65
N PHE A 16 2.72 6.60 8.74
CA PHE A 16 1.86 7.77 8.80
C PHE A 16 1.03 7.95 7.53
N PHE A 17 1.65 7.82 6.36
CA PHE A 17 0.96 7.86 5.08
C PHE A 17 -0.16 6.81 5.02
N CYS A 18 0.15 5.54 5.30
CA CYS A 18 -0.83 4.46 5.23
C CYS A 18 -1.96 4.63 6.27
N LEU A 19 -1.65 5.18 7.45
CA LEU A 19 -2.65 5.50 8.46
C LEU A 19 -3.62 6.57 7.96
N LEU A 20 -3.13 7.62 7.30
CA LEU A 20 -3.98 8.64 6.70
C LEU A 20 -4.83 8.08 5.56
N THR A 21 -4.28 7.20 4.72
CA THR A 21 -5.06 6.54 3.66
C THR A 21 -6.20 5.71 4.25
N ALA A 22 -5.91 4.85 5.22
CA ALA A 22 -6.92 4.04 5.90
C ALA A 22 -7.95 4.92 6.63
N PHE A 23 -7.51 5.95 7.33
CA PHE A 23 -8.38 6.90 8.03
C PHE A 23 -9.34 7.58 7.05
N GLY A 24 -8.83 8.13 5.95
CA GLY A 24 -9.64 8.76 4.91
C GLY A 24 -10.67 7.79 4.31
N ASN A 25 -10.25 6.55 4.02
CA ASN A 25 -11.16 5.53 3.52
C ASN A 25 -12.25 5.11 4.52
N ILE A 26 -12.01 5.23 5.83
CA ILE A 26 -13.00 4.93 6.87
C ILE A 26 -13.96 6.11 7.07
N THR A 27 -13.44 7.34 7.13
CA THR A 27 -14.23 8.52 7.48
C THR A 27 -14.94 9.16 6.30
N ASP A 28 -14.39 9.02 5.10
CA ASP A 28 -14.96 9.53 3.84
C ASP A 28 -14.89 8.44 2.76
N TYR A 29 -15.47 7.28 3.07
CA TYR A 29 -15.50 6.16 2.12
C TYR A 29 -16.26 6.52 0.84
N SER A 30 -17.21 7.46 0.89
CA SER A 30 -17.96 7.97 -0.27
C SER A 30 -17.07 8.55 -1.36
N ALA A 31 -15.90 9.10 -1.02
CA ALA A 31 -14.97 9.62 -2.00
C ALA A 31 -14.24 8.52 -2.80
N ASN A 32 -14.01 7.34 -2.19
CA ASN A 32 -13.13 6.31 -2.76
C ASN A 32 -13.88 5.03 -3.18
N PHE A 33 -14.96 4.67 -2.51
CA PHE A 33 -15.75 3.47 -2.81
C PHE A 33 -16.29 3.45 -4.25
N PRO A 34 -16.81 4.55 -4.83
CA PRO A 34 -17.28 4.55 -6.22
C PRO A 34 -16.19 4.20 -7.23
N ALA A 35 -14.92 4.52 -6.96
CA ALA A 35 -13.80 4.13 -7.81
C ALA A 35 -13.62 2.61 -7.81
N VAL A 36 -13.70 1.95 -6.64
CA VAL A 36 -13.63 0.48 -6.54
C VAL A 36 -14.80 -0.18 -7.26
N VAL A 37 -16.02 0.35 -7.11
CA VAL A 37 -17.20 -0.14 -7.84
C VAL A 37 -16.95 -0.05 -9.35
N LYS A 38 -16.48 1.11 -9.85
CA LYS A 38 -16.21 1.33 -11.28
C LYS A 38 -15.15 0.38 -11.82
N VAL A 39 -14.06 0.15 -11.08
CA VAL A 39 -13.01 -0.83 -11.44
C VAL A 39 -13.59 -2.23 -11.55
N LEU A 40 -14.26 -2.70 -10.49
CA LEU A 40 -14.75 -4.08 -10.43
C LEU A 40 -15.88 -4.33 -11.43
N ALA A 41 -16.77 -3.36 -11.64
CA ALA A 41 -17.82 -3.43 -12.64
C ALA A 41 -17.31 -3.24 -14.07
N MET A 42 -16.06 -2.81 -14.25
CA MET A 42 -15.44 -2.52 -15.55
C MET A 42 -16.30 -1.56 -16.41
N SER A 43 -16.94 -0.59 -15.77
CA SER A 43 -17.97 0.26 -16.41
C SER A 43 -17.42 1.48 -17.14
N ASP A 44 -16.10 1.65 -17.16
CA ASP A 44 -15.40 2.81 -17.74
C ASP A 44 -14.11 2.34 -18.44
N ILE A 45 -14.19 1.27 -19.23
CA ILE A 45 -13.09 0.80 -20.09
C ILE A 45 -13.43 1.03 -21.57
N PHE A 46 -12.50 0.71 -22.49
CA PHE A 46 -12.76 0.87 -23.92
C PHE A 46 -14.00 0.08 -24.40
N PRO A 47 -14.87 0.68 -25.25
CA PRO A 47 -16.13 0.05 -25.68
C PRO A 47 -15.96 -1.32 -26.35
N ASP A 48 -14.90 -1.50 -27.13
CA ASP A 48 -14.62 -2.74 -27.89
C ASP A 48 -13.81 -3.77 -27.09
N SER A 49 -13.65 -3.55 -25.78
CA SER A 49 -12.85 -4.41 -24.92
C SER A 49 -13.52 -5.76 -24.68
N THR A 50 -12.79 -6.84 -24.94
CA THR A 50 -13.28 -8.22 -24.78
C THR A 50 -13.11 -8.79 -23.38
N ILE A 51 -12.51 -8.04 -22.45
CA ILE A 51 -12.22 -8.51 -21.07
C ILE A 51 -13.37 -8.26 -20.08
N THR A 52 -14.51 -7.73 -20.53
CA THR A 52 -15.68 -7.42 -19.69
C THR A 52 -16.28 -8.64 -18.98
N TYR A 53 -15.99 -9.87 -19.43
CA TYR A 53 -16.38 -11.11 -18.74
C TYR A 53 -15.80 -11.23 -17.31
N ARG A 54 -14.78 -10.44 -16.97
CA ARG A 54 -14.16 -10.41 -15.63
C ARG A 54 -14.94 -9.52 -14.65
N ALA A 55 -15.92 -8.76 -15.13
CA ALA A 55 -16.65 -7.80 -14.34
C ALA A 55 -17.36 -8.46 -13.15
N ILE A 56 -17.23 -7.83 -12.00
CA ILE A 56 -17.95 -8.18 -10.77
C ILE A 56 -19.01 -7.11 -10.57
N THR A 57 -20.28 -7.47 -10.64
CA THR A 57 -21.42 -6.54 -10.49
C THR A 57 -22.12 -6.64 -9.13
N SER A 58 -21.72 -7.62 -8.30
CA SER A 58 -22.30 -7.82 -6.97
C SER A 58 -21.90 -6.69 -6.01
N PRO A 59 -22.86 -5.91 -5.47
CA PRO A 59 -22.57 -4.83 -4.52
C PRO A 59 -21.85 -5.34 -3.26
N VAL A 60 -22.19 -6.56 -2.81
CA VAL A 60 -21.55 -7.18 -1.64
C VAL A 60 -20.06 -7.39 -1.90
N LEU A 61 -19.70 -7.89 -3.08
CA LEU A 61 -18.29 -8.10 -3.43
C LEU A 61 -17.53 -6.79 -3.59
N HIS A 62 -18.19 -5.70 -4.01
CA HIS A 62 -17.58 -4.37 -4.02
C HIS A 62 -17.22 -3.91 -2.62
N TYR A 63 -18.14 -4.04 -1.66
CA TYR A 63 -17.86 -3.69 -0.26
C TYR A 63 -16.76 -4.57 0.34
N VAL A 64 -16.78 -5.88 0.07
CA VAL A 64 -15.73 -6.79 0.55
C VAL A 64 -14.36 -6.38 0.00
N ALA A 65 -14.26 -6.08 -1.30
CA ALA A 65 -13.00 -5.63 -1.90
C ALA A 65 -12.51 -4.32 -1.30
N PHE A 66 -13.41 -3.35 -1.10
CA PHE A 66 -13.07 -2.07 -0.47
C PHE A 66 -12.58 -2.27 0.97
N ILE A 67 -13.27 -3.08 1.77
CA ILE A 67 -12.87 -3.39 3.15
C ILE A 67 -11.49 -4.06 3.18
N ILE A 68 -11.20 -4.98 2.26
CA ILE A 68 -9.87 -5.63 2.17
C ILE A 68 -8.78 -4.58 1.92
N ILE A 69 -8.99 -3.62 1.01
CA ILE A 69 -8.03 -2.54 0.75
C ILE A 69 -7.75 -1.76 2.05
N VAL A 70 -8.80 -1.33 2.74
CA VAL A 70 -8.67 -0.56 3.99
C VAL A 70 -7.96 -1.35 5.09
N ILE A 71 -8.25 -2.66 5.21
CA ILE A 71 -7.56 -3.54 6.17
C ILE A 71 -6.08 -3.63 5.85
N LEU A 72 -5.70 -3.79 4.57
CA LEU A 72 -4.31 -3.88 4.14
C LEU A 72 -3.53 -2.57 4.40
N GLU A 73 -4.15 -1.42 4.14
CA GLU A 73 -3.60 -0.10 4.46
C GLU A 73 -3.36 0.04 5.97
N LEU A 74 -4.35 -0.33 6.79
CA LEU A 74 -4.27 -0.26 8.24
C LEU A 74 -3.22 -1.22 8.81
N LEU A 75 -3.16 -2.45 8.32
CA LEU A 75 -2.15 -3.43 8.74
C LEU A 75 -0.74 -2.97 8.36
N THR A 76 -0.55 -2.40 7.18
CA THR A 76 0.71 -1.78 6.76
C THR A 76 1.11 -0.67 7.74
N ALA A 77 0.17 0.22 8.07
CA ALA A 77 0.40 1.32 9.02
C ALA A 77 0.83 0.80 10.40
N ILE A 78 0.12 -0.21 10.93
CA ILE A 78 0.39 -0.82 12.24
C ILE A 78 1.75 -1.51 12.25
N PHE A 79 2.07 -2.32 11.25
CA PHE A 79 3.32 -3.09 11.21
C PHE A 79 4.52 -2.17 11.05
N CYS A 80 4.44 -1.15 10.17
CA CYS A 80 5.45 -0.11 10.07
C CYS A 80 5.57 0.68 11.37
N GLY A 81 4.47 1.00 12.05
CA GLY A 81 4.48 1.70 13.34
C GLY A 81 5.18 0.90 14.45
N ILE A 82 4.84 -0.39 14.59
CA ILE A 82 5.52 -1.32 15.52
C ILE A 82 7.00 -1.45 15.16
N GLY A 83 7.31 -1.56 13.87
CA GLY A 83 8.68 -1.64 13.35
C GLY A 83 9.50 -0.39 13.68
N ALA A 84 8.94 0.79 13.43
CA ALA A 84 9.56 2.07 13.76
C ALA A 84 9.81 2.20 15.27
N TRP A 85 8.84 1.82 16.10
CA TRP A 85 9.00 1.82 17.55
C TRP A 85 10.13 0.91 18.01
N LYS A 86 10.19 -0.32 17.50
CA LYS A 86 11.26 -1.29 17.81
C LYS A 86 12.63 -0.78 17.37
N LEU A 87 12.74 -0.24 16.16
CA LEU A 87 13.98 0.35 15.64
C LEU A 87 14.42 1.55 16.48
N PHE A 88 13.49 2.41 16.88
CA PHE A 88 13.79 3.54 17.74
C PHE A 88 14.32 3.08 19.10
N LYS A 89 13.71 2.08 19.73
CA LYS A 89 14.22 1.52 20.98
C LYS A 89 15.63 0.94 20.83
N ALA A 90 15.90 0.23 19.73
CA ALA A 90 17.20 -0.41 19.47
C ALA A 90 18.28 0.54 18.92
N ARG A 91 17.99 1.84 18.73
CA ARG A 91 18.89 2.77 18.01
C ARG A 91 20.30 2.89 18.61
N ASN A 92 20.42 2.77 19.94
CA ASN A 92 21.68 2.84 20.68
C ASN A 92 22.29 1.46 20.98
N GLU A 93 21.63 0.38 20.56
CA GLU A 93 22.08 -0.99 20.81
C GLU A 93 23.18 -1.42 19.83
N SER A 94 23.72 -2.62 20.03
CA SER A 94 24.67 -3.20 19.08
C SER A 94 24.05 -3.33 17.67
N ALA A 95 24.90 -3.31 16.64
CA ALA A 95 24.48 -3.45 15.26
C ALA A 95 23.68 -4.74 15.01
N SER A 96 24.07 -5.85 15.65
CA SER A 96 23.34 -7.12 15.57
C SER A 96 21.89 -6.98 16.05
N VAL A 97 21.69 -6.34 17.22
CA VAL A 97 20.36 -6.11 17.80
C VAL A 97 19.52 -5.18 16.92
N PHE A 98 20.11 -4.08 16.43
CA PHE A 98 19.41 -3.15 15.54
C PHE A 98 18.97 -3.84 14.25
N ASN A 99 19.86 -4.60 13.61
CA ASN A 99 19.54 -5.33 12.37
C ASN A 99 18.39 -6.34 12.59
N HIS A 100 18.38 -7.07 13.71
CA HIS A 100 17.28 -7.99 14.04
C HIS A 100 15.94 -7.26 14.29
N SER A 101 15.99 -6.04 14.83
CA SER A 101 14.78 -5.26 15.12
C SER A 101 14.00 -4.80 13.87
N LYS A 102 14.60 -4.89 12.67
CA LYS A 102 14.00 -4.47 11.39
C LYS A 102 12.81 -5.33 10.93
N ASN A 103 12.67 -6.56 11.44
CA ASN A 103 11.72 -7.55 10.92
C ASN A 103 10.27 -7.03 10.81
N TRP A 104 9.79 -6.31 11.83
CA TRP A 104 8.43 -5.75 11.82
C TRP A 104 8.26 -4.66 10.74
N ALA A 105 9.25 -3.79 10.59
CA ALA A 105 9.24 -2.76 9.56
C ALA A 105 9.33 -3.38 8.15
N ILE A 106 10.16 -4.41 7.96
CA ILE A 106 10.24 -5.15 6.69
C ILE A 106 8.88 -5.80 6.37
N GLY A 107 8.24 -6.44 7.34
CA GLY A 107 6.91 -7.02 7.17
C GLY A 107 5.86 -5.99 6.77
N GLY A 108 5.82 -4.84 7.44
CA GLY A 108 4.91 -3.74 7.09
C GLY A 108 5.17 -3.16 5.71
N LEU A 109 6.44 -2.87 5.37
CA LEU A 109 6.82 -2.37 4.05
C LEU A 109 6.49 -3.38 2.94
N THR A 110 6.69 -4.67 3.18
CA THR A 110 6.31 -5.73 2.23
C THR A 110 4.80 -5.77 2.01
N LEU A 111 4.01 -5.67 3.09
CA LEU A 111 2.56 -5.64 2.98
C LEU A 111 2.08 -4.39 2.21
N GLY A 112 2.68 -3.23 2.48
CA GLY A 112 2.41 -2.02 1.73
C GLY A 112 2.74 -2.19 0.26
N PHE A 113 3.93 -2.69 -0.08
CA PHE A 113 4.30 -2.99 -1.46
C PHE A 113 3.27 -3.89 -2.16
N VAL A 114 2.86 -4.99 -1.53
CA VAL A 114 1.84 -5.91 -2.09
C VAL A 114 0.50 -5.21 -2.25
N THR A 115 0.11 -4.34 -1.32
CA THR A 115 -1.14 -3.57 -1.41
C THR A 115 -1.16 -2.73 -2.69
N TRP A 116 -0.19 -1.84 -2.89
CA TRP A 116 -0.22 -0.95 -4.06
C TRP A 116 0.21 -1.65 -5.37
N GLN A 117 1.18 -2.55 -5.32
CA GLN A 117 1.63 -3.23 -6.53
C GLN A 117 0.62 -4.31 -6.97
N VAL A 118 0.22 -5.23 -6.10
CA VAL A 118 -0.63 -6.36 -6.51
C VAL A 118 -2.10 -5.93 -6.62
N ILE A 119 -2.66 -5.25 -5.61
CA ILE A 119 -4.09 -4.92 -5.62
C ILE A 119 -4.40 -3.84 -6.67
N PHE A 120 -3.60 -2.77 -6.73
CA PHE A 120 -3.88 -1.67 -7.66
C PHE A 120 -3.30 -1.89 -9.05
N MET A 121 -2.03 -2.30 -9.20
CA MET A 121 -1.43 -2.43 -10.54
C MET A 121 -1.82 -3.74 -11.20
N SER A 122 -1.61 -4.88 -10.53
CA SER A 122 -1.87 -6.19 -11.15
C SER A 122 -3.36 -6.52 -11.24
N ILE A 123 -4.10 -6.36 -10.14
CA ILE A 123 -5.54 -6.67 -10.11
C ILE A 123 -6.34 -5.51 -10.70
N GLY A 124 -6.24 -4.30 -10.16
CA GLY A 124 -6.96 -3.14 -10.70
C GLY A 124 -6.55 -2.80 -12.14
N GLY A 125 -5.26 -2.57 -12.36
CA GLY A 125 -4.69 -2.19 -13.66
C GLY A 125 -4.90 -3.25 -14.72
N GLU A 126 -4.29 -4.42 -14.56
CA GLU A 126 -4.24 -5.42 -15.64
C GLU A 126 -5.46 -6.36 -15.67
N TRP A 127 -5.90 -6.87 -14.52
CA TRP A 127 -7.04 -7.79 -14.52
C TRP A 127 -8.35 -7.07 -14.88
N PHE A 128 -8.62 -5.93 -14.25
CA PHE A 128 -9.84 -5.12 -14.47
C PHE A 128 -9.68 -4.00 -15.51
N GLY A 129 -8.50 -3.82 -16.10
CA GLY A 129 -8.30 -2.87 -17.20
C GLY A 129 -8.36 -1.39 -16.78
N MET A 130 -7.97 -1.05 -15.54
CA MET A 130 -8.04 0.33 -15.04
C MET A 130 -7.18 1.32 -15.87
N TRP A 131 -6.16 0.83 -16.59
CA TRP A 131 -5.37 1.65 -17.52
C TRP A 131 -6.17 2.12 -18.76
N MET A 132 -7.26 1.41 -19.11
CA MET A 132 -8.16 1.81 -20.19
C MET A 132 -9.12 2.93 -19.77
N SER A 133 -9.28 3.16 -18.46
CA SER A 133 -10.25 4.12 -17.93
C SER A 133 -9.71 5.55 -17.96
N PRO A 134 -10.39 6.49 -18.63
CA PRO A 134 -9.98 7.90 -18.61
C PRO A 134 -9.99 8.51 -17.21
N THR A 135 -10.89 8.02 -16.34
CA THR A 135 -11.06 8.58 -14.99
C THR A 135 -10.20 7.91 -13.92
N LEU A 136 -9.72 6.69 -14.16
CA LEU A 136 -8.99 5.90 -13.17
C LEU A 136 -7.51 5.63 -13.53
N ASN A 137 -7.09 5.88 -14.77
CA ASN A 137 -5.71 5.61 -15.18
C ASN A 137 -4.67 6.39 -14.34
N SER A 138 -4.99 7.61 -13.89
CA SER A 138 -4.10 8.38 -13.00
C SER A 138 -3.86 7.70 -11.64
N ALA A 139 -4.80 6.87 -11.17
CA ALA A 139 -4.62 6.11 -9.92
C ALA A 139 -3.51 5.06 -10.04
N LEU A 140 -3.23 4.54 -11.25
CA LEU A 140 -2.10 3.62 -11.48
C LEU A 140 -0.76 4.34 -11.30
N THR A 141 -0.64 5.57 -11.80
CA THR A 141 0.57 6.37 -11.60
C THR A 141 0.80 6.66 -10.11
N THR A 142 -0.26 6.99 -9.38
CA THR A 142 -0.18 7.18 -7.92
C THR A 142 0.21 5.89 -7.21
N ALA A 143 -0.41 4.75 -7.55
CA ALA A 143 -0.05 3.45 -6.99
C ALA A 143 1.43 3.11 -7.26
N PHE A 144 1.92 3.39 -8.48
CA PHE A 144 3.33 3.25 -8.85
C PHE A 144 4.25 4.05 -7.93
N HIS A 145 3.97 5.34 -7.76
CA HIS A 145 4.75 6.19 -6.87
C HIS A 145 4.78 5.65 -5.43
N ILE A 146 3.65 5.15 -4.93
CA ILE A 146 3.59 4.62 -3.55
C ILE A 146 4.42 3.34 -3.41
N PHE A 147 4.20 2.33 -4.25
CA PHE A 147 4.91 1.06 -4.07
C PHE A 147 6.41 1.21 -4.36
N ILE A 148 6.83 2.08 -5.29
CA ILE A 148 8.26 2.29 -5.57
C ILE A 148 8.95 3.03 -4.42
N THR A 149 8.27 4.01 -3.80
CA THR A 149 8.78 4.67 -2.58
C THR A 149 8.90 3.68 -1.43
N ILE A 150 7.89 2.83 -1.21
CA ILE A 150 7.94 1.78 -0.18
C ILE A 150 9.10 0.80 -0.44
N LEU A 151 9.28 0.37 -1.69
CA LEU A 151 10.39 -0.50 -2.08
C LEU A 151 11.75 0.17 -1.82
N ALA A 152 11.91 1.44 -2.18
CA ALA A 152 13.14 2.20 -1.93
C ALA A 152 13.44 2.32 -0.42
N VAL A 153 12.43 2.61 0.40
CA VAL A 153 12.56 2.63 1.87
C VAL A 153 12.95 1.26 2.41
N MET A 154 12.36 0.19 1.89
CA MET A 154 12.69 -1.19 2.28
C MET A 154 14.14 -1.54 1.91
N ILE A 155 14.59 -1.24 0.70
CA ILE A 155 15.97 -1.44 0.26
C ILE A 155 16.92 -0.68 1.18
N TYR A 156 16.65 0.60 1.46
CA TYR A 156 17.47 1.39 2.37
C TYR A 156 17.51 0.81 3.79
N LEU A 157 16.38 0.31 4.30
CA LEU A 157 16.27 -0.28 5.62
C LEU A 157 17.09 -1.57 5.75
N VAL A 158 17.04 -2.46 4.76
CA VAL A 158 17.69 -3.78 4.83
C VAL A 158 19.21 -3.72 4.70
N ILE A 159 19.78 -2.62 4.19
CA ILE A 159 21.22 -2.38 4.24
C ILE A 159 21.68 -2.52 5.69
N LYS A 160 22.64 -3.41 5.93
CA LYS A 160 23.11 -3.75 7.27
C LYS A 160 23.74 -2.52 7.92
N ASP A 161 23.43 -2.35 9.20
CA ASP A 161 24.16 -1.41 10.06
C ASP A 161 25.38 -2.12 10.63
N GLU A 162 26.49 -1.40 10.76
CA GLU A 162 27.74 -1.80 11.43
C GLU A 162 27.85 -1.18 12.83
#